data_AF-A0A6V8H4R1-F1
#
_entry.id   AF-A0A6V8H4R1-F1
#
_cell.length_a   1.000
_cell.length_b   1.000
_cell.length_c   1.000
_cell.angle_alpha   90.00
_cell.angle_beta   90.00
_cell.angle_gamma   90.00
#
_symmetry.space_group_name_H-M   'P 1'
#
loop_
_entity.id
_entity.type
_entity.pdbx_description
1 polymer ?
#
loop_
_entity_poly.entity_id
_entity_poly.type
_entity_poly.pdbx_seq_one_letter_code
_entity_poly.pdbx_strand_id
1 'polypeptide(L)'
;MCPREINVYCANLRDDDPAGYGFFASLPSPADTTRCKEEIEFALDELKADGVVLFTRYGEGNHYLGHADFHAVWAELNRRKAVVFIHPTHPADTNWVNKNSPQPMYDYPHETTRAAMDLLMNNHLREYPDCKIILSHAGGTLPCLIYRVASILEHTPMTVGKSREELLEDARTFYFDLALSANPITLQALLSFAKPGHILFGTDYPNAPTPGIHYLTQSLEKYDMEEDTRQAIYTGAALQLFPRLTRFYSLED
;
A
#
# COMPACT_ATOMS: atom_id res chain seq x y z
N MET A 1 -1.88 24.32 -0.10
CA MET A 1 -0.67 24.03 0.70
C MET A 1 0.22 23.14 -0.15
N CYS A 2 1.48 23.49 -0.33
CA CYS A 2 2.40 22.64 -1.10
C CYS A 2 2.75 21.37 -0.29
N PRO A 3 3.16 20.25 -0.93
CA PRO A 3 3.50 19.02 -0.20
C PRO A 3 4.47 19.23 0.97
N ARG A 4 5.47 20.10 0.79
CA ARG A 4 6.46 20.41 1.82
C ARG A 4 5.87 21.02 3.09
N GLU A 5 4.95 21.98 2.95
CA GLU A 5 4.28 22.59 4.10
C GLU A 5 3.43 21.57 4.87
N ILE A 6 2.75 20.66 4.17
CA ILE A 6 1.98 19.57 4.77
C ILE A 6 2.92 18.62 5.52
N ASN A 7 4.04 18.24 4.91
CA ASN A 7 5.00 17.33 5.51
C ASN A 7 5.63 17.92 6.78
N VAL A 8 5.97 19.22 6.78
CA VAL A 8 6.47 19.92 7.99
C VAL A 8 5.41 19.94 9.08
N TYR A 9 4.15 20.20 8.73
CA TYR A 9 3.05 20.16 9.70
C TYR A 9 2.87 18.76 10.32
N CYS A 10 2.85 17.71 9.49
CA CYS A 10 2.75 16.32 9.97
C CYS A 10 3.95 15.91 10.83
N ALA A 11 5.16 16.38 10.49
CA ALA A 11 6.36 16.16 11.28
C ALA A 11 6.22 16.79 12.67
N ASN A 12 5.75 18.04 12.76
CA ASN A 12 5.52 18.70 14.05
C ASN A 12 4.47 17.95 14.89
N LEU A 13 3.37 17.50 14.29
CA LEU A 13 2.36 16.69 15.00
C LEU A 13 2.94 15.40 15.57
N ARG A 14 3.79 14.71 14.80
CA ARG A 14 4.51 13.53 15.28
C ARG A 14 5.49 13.89 16.38
N ASP A 15 6.22 15.00 16.27
CA ASP A 15 7.24 15.37 17.26
C ASP A 15 6.62 15.80 18.61
N ASP A 16 5.40 16.34 18.59
CA ASP A 16 4.62 16.67 19.78
C ASP A 16 4.10 15.40 20.51
N ASP A 17 3.78 14.32 19.78
CA ASP A 17 3.40 13.01 20.33
C ASP A 17 3.98 11.85 19.48
N PRO A 18 5.26 11.48 19.72
CA PRO A 18 5.96 10.50 18.89
C PRO A 18 5.51 9.06 19.12
N ALA A 19 4.77 8.79 20.21
CA ALA A 19 4.15 7.50 20.44
C ALA A 19 2.82 7.40 19.68
N GLY A 20 1.98 8.44 19.75
CA GLY A 20 0.64 8.43 19.16
C GLY A 20 0.60 8.64 17.65
N TYR A 21 1.59 9.33 17.06
CA TYR A 21 1.56 9.69 15.64
C TYR A 21 2.77 9.24 14.84
N GLY A 22 2.51 9.09 13.54
CA GLY A 22 3.45 8.89 12.46
C GLY A 22 2.87 9.46 11.19
N PHE A 23 3.66 9.54 10.13
CA PHE A 23 3.14 10.01 8.85
C PHE A 23 3.90 9.48 7.64
N PHE A 24 3.14 9.26 6.57
CA PHE A 24 3.68 9.11 5.23
C PHE A 24 3.74 10.48 4.57
N ALA A 25 4.90 10.83 4.02
CA ALA A 25 5.08 12.10 3.34
C ALA A 25 4.29 12.14 2.02
N SER A 26 3.61 13.27 1.79
CA SER A 26 3.01 13.58 0.50
C SER A 26 4.10 14.09 -0.45
N LEU A 27 4.10 13.63 -1.69
CA LEU A 27 5.11 13.97 -2.67
C LEU A 27 4.51 14.78 -3.85
N PRO A 28 5.31 15.64 -4.50
CA PRO A 28 5.04 16.05 -5.87
C PRO A 28 4.84 14.83 -6.79
N SER A 29 4.16 15.04 -7.92
CA SER A 29 3.98 13.98 -8.92
C SER A 29 5.33 13.32 -9.26
N PRO A 30 5.46 11.98 -9.25
CA PRO A 30 6.64 11.28 -9.73
C PRO A 30 7.04 11.61 -11.18
N ALA A 31 6.09 12.10 -11.99
CA ALA A 31 6.36 12.62 -13.33
C ALA A 31 7.19 13.92 -13.33
N ASP A 32 7.17 14.68 -12.22
CA ASP A 32 8.12 15.77 -11.95
C ASP A 32 9.28 15.19 -11.12
N THR A 33 10.09 14.35 -11.77
CA THR A 33 11.09 13.50 -11.14
C THR A 33 12.05 14.29 -10.24
N THR A 34 12.52 15.46 -10.68
CA THR A 34 13.44 16.30 -9.92
C THR A 34 12.82 16.74 -8.59
N ARG A 35 11.63 17.36 -8.64
CA ARG A 35 10.97 17.85 -7.42
C ARG A 35 10.49 16.74 -6.51
N CYS A 36 10.06 15.62 -7.08
CA CYS A 36 9.69 14.44 -6.32
C CYS A 36 10.89 13.90 -5.51
N LYS A 37 12.06 13.76 -6.14
CA LYS A 37 13.28 13.29 -5.47
C LYS A 37 13.79 14.26 -4.39
N GLU A 38 13.76 15.56 -4.65
CA GLU A 38 14.13 16.58 -3.66
C GLU A 38 13.21 16.51 -2.42
N GLU A 39 11.92 16.25 -2.61
CA GLU A 39 10.99 16.10 -1.50
C GLU A 39 11.16 14.77 -0.77
N ILE A 40 11.48 13.68 -1.48
CA ILE A 40 11.82 12.39 -0.85
C ILE A 40 13.03 12.55 0.08
N GLU A 41 14.08 13.22 -0.39
CA GLU A 41 15.26 13.51 0.42
C GLU A 41 14.88 14.33 1.66
N PHE A 42 14.20 15.46 1.48
CA PHE A 42 13.79 16.30 2.60
C PHE A 42 12.89 15.56 3.60
N ALA A 43 11.87 14.85 3.13
CA ALA A 43 10.89 14.22 4.01
C ALA A 43 11.45 13.01 4.77
N LEU A 44 12.26 12.16 4.12
CA LEU A 44 12.81 10.97 4.78
C LEU A 44 14.08 11.29 5.57
N ASP A 45 14.95 12.16 5.06
CA ASP A 45 16.26 12.40 5.68
C ASP A 45 16.21 13.52 6.71
N GLU A 46 15.47 14.60 6.47
CA GLU A 46 15.39 15.73 7.42
C GLU A 46 14.19 15.56 8.36
N LEU A 47 12.98 15.36 7.81
CA LEU A 47 11.77 15.27 8.62
C LEU A 47 11.57 13.91 9.28
N LYS A 48 12.31 12.87 8.88
CA LYS A 48 12.19 11.50 9.41
C LYS A 48 10.78 10.90 9.26
N ALA A 49 10.12 11.17 8.13
CA ALA A 49 8.83 10.55 7.83
C ALA A 49 8.92 9.02 7.86
N ASP A 50 7.83 8.34 8.23
CA ASP A 50 7.79 6.87 8.34
C ASP A 50 7.79 6.17 6.97
N GLY A 51 7.47 6.92 5.93
CA GLY A 51 7.46 6.48 4.55
C GLY A 51 6.92 7.58 3.64
N VAL A 52 6.50 7.20 2.43
CA VAL A 52 5.83 8.08 1.48
C VAL A 52 4.49 7.50 1.06
N VAL A 53 3.54 8.35 0.67
CA VAL A 53 2.28 7.94 0.05
C VAL A 53 2.30 8.27 -1.44
N LEU A 54 1.95 7.29 -2.27
CA LEU A 54 1.78 7.44 -3.72
C LEU A 54 0.35 7.06 -4.10
N PHE A 55 -0.19 7.76 -5.09
CA PHE A 55 -1.43 7.35 -5.75
C PHE A 55 -1.16 6.26 -6.80
N THR A 56 -2.20 5.52 -7.19
CA THR A 56 -2.07 4.41 -8.15
C THR A 56 -1.56 4.83 -9.53
N ARG A 57 -1.77 6.09 -9.94
CA ARG A 57 -1.38 6.60 -11.26
C ARG A 57 -1.07 8.08 -11.27
N TYR A 58 -0.25 8.51 -12.25
CA TYR A 58 0.19 9.89 -12.39
C TYR A 58 0.34 10.34 -13.86
N GLY A 59 0.41 11.65 -14.05
CA GLY A 59 0.67 12.29 -15.33
C GLY A 59 -0.52 12.25 -16.30
N GLU A 60 -0.38 12.95 -17.42
CA GLU A 60 -1.42 13.02 -18.46
C GLU A 60 -1.63 11.67 -19.16
N GLY A 61 -0.58 10.83 -19.20
CA GLY A 61 -0.64 9.47 -19.73
C GLY A 61 -1.35 8.45 -18.83
N ASN A 62 -1.76 8.85 -17.62
CA ASN A 62 -2.36 7.95 -16.62
C ASN A 62 -1.47 6.72 -16.32
N HIS A 63 -0.16 6.91 -16.29
CA HIS A 63 0.79 5.84 -16.06
C HIS A 63 0.63 5.29 -14.65
N TYR A 64 0.56 3.96 -14.53
CA TYR A 64 0.66 3.27 -13.25
C TYR A 64 2.11 3.27 -12.75
N LEU A 65 2.29 2.91 -11.49
CA LEU A 65 3.56 3.06 -10.79
C LEU A 65 4.71 2.21 -11.33
N GLY A 66 4.45 1.16 -12.10
CA GLY A 66 5.45 0.32 -12.75
C GLY A 66 5.95 0.86 -14.10
N HIS A 67 5.52 2.05 -14.51
CA HIS A 67 5.96 2.65 -15.76
C HIS A 67 7.39 3.20 -15.70
N ALA A 68 8.11 3.15 -16.82
CA ALA A 68 9.51 3.58 -16.97
C ALA A 68 9.79 5.01 -16.46
N ASP A 69 8.83 5.92 -16.65
CA ASP A 69 8.93 7.32 -16.19
C ASP A 69 9.17 7.45 -14.67
N PHE A 70 8.79 6.45 -13.89
CA PHE A 70 8.87 6.49 -12.42
C PHE A 70 10.06 5.71 -11.86
N HIS A 71 10.86 5.05 -12.70
CA HIS A 71 12.03 4.26 -12.26
C HIS A 71 13.02 5.08 -11.43
N ALA A 72 13.29 6.33 -11.83
CA ALA A 72 14.22 7.20 -11.10
C ALA A 72 13.72 7.56 -9.69
N VAL A 73 12.39 7.61 -9.49
CA VAL A 73 11.78 7.82 -8.17
C VAL A 73 11.85 6.54 -7.34
N TRP A 74 11.53 5.39 -7.94
CA TRP A 74 11.68 4.09 -7.27
C TRP A 74 13.11 3.79 -6.84
N ALA A 75 14.10 4.13 -7.67
CA ALA A 75 15.51 3.98 -7.31
C ALA A 75 15.88 4.80 -6.07
N GLU A 76 15.34 6.01 -5.94
CA GLU A 76 15.58 6.89 -4.79
C GLU A 76 14.91 6.37 -3.51
N LEU A 77 13.69 5.85 -3.63
CA LEU A 77 12.96 5.20 -2.53
C LEU A 77 13.68 3.92 -2.09
N ASN A 78 14.15 3.11 -3.05
CA ASN A 78 14.86 1.86 -2.79
C ASN A 78 16.17 2.12 -2.06
N ARG A 79 16.94 3.12 -2.49
CA ARG A 79 18.20 3.52 -1.83
C ARG A 79 18.00 3.83 -0.34
N ARG A 80 16.83 4.35 0.03
CA ARG A 80 16.44 4.66 1.42
C ARG A 80 15.67 3.54 2.11
N LYS A 81 15.43 2.41 1.42
CA LYS A 81 14.63 1.28 1.93
C LYS A 81 13.25 1.72 2.41
N ALA A 82 12.66 2.66 1.66
CA ALA A 82 11.46 3.37 2.08
C ALA A 82 10.24 2.44 2.19
N VAL A 83 9.34 2.78 3.11
CA VAL A 83 7.99 2.25 3.10
C VAL A 83 7.14 3.11 2.18
N VAL A 84 6.46 2.49 1.22
CA VAL A 84 5.64 3.16 0.21
C VAL A 84 4.20 2.70 0.39
N PHE A 85 3.32 3.59 0.81
CA PHE A 85 1.89 3.32 0.87
C PHE A 85 1.21 3.73 -0.43
N ILE A 86 0.67 2.76 -1.16
CA ILE A 86 -0.05 2.99 -2.41
C ILE A 86 -1.53 3.10 -2.10
N HIS A 87 -2.06 4.31 -2.23
CA HIS A 87 -3.47 4.61 -2.08
C HIS A 87 -4.14 4.77 -3.45
N PRO A 88 -5.37 4.27 -3.66
CA PRO A 88 -6.07 4.49 -4.92
C PRO A 88 -6.40 5.97 -5.17
N THR A 89 -6.46 6.33 -6.43
CA THR A 89 -7.20 7.51 -6.92
C THR A 89 -8.31 7.04 -7.84
N HIS A 90 -9.08 7.96 -8.40
CA HIS A 90 -10.10 7.63 -9.40
C HIS A 90 -9.47 6.88 -10.59
N PRO A 91 -10.20 5.95 -11.24
CA PRO A 91 -9.78 5.41 -12.54
C PRO A 91 -9.65 6.53 -13.59
N ALA A 92 -8.97 6.24 -14.70
CA ALA A 92 -8.83 7.19 -15.81
C ALA A 92 -10.20 7.58 -16.41
N ASP A 93 -11.12 6.63 -16.49
CA ASP A 93 -12.52 6.87 -16.86
C ASP A 93 -13.38 7.02 -15.60
N THR A 94 -13.90 8.23 -15.36
CA THR A 94 -14.75 8.54 -14.21
C THR A 94 -16.24 8.59 -14.55
N ASN A 95 -16.63 8.13 -15.74
CA ASN A 95 -18.03 8.10 -16.14
C ASN A 95 -18.80 7.08 -15.32
N TRP A 96 -19.92 7.52 -14.75
CA TRP A 96 -20.79 6.65 -13.95
C TRP A 96 -21.59 5.73 -14.87
N VAL A 97 -21.29 4.43 -14.81
CA VAL A 97 -22.13 3.40 -15.45
C VAL A 97 -23.41 3.16 -14.65
N ASN A 98 -23.33 3.26 -13.32
CA ASN A 98 -24.47 3.15 -12.40
C ASN A 98 -24.30 4.16 -11.25
N LYS A 99 -25.23 5.10 -11.09
CA LYS A 99 -25.21 6.13 -10.04
C LYS A 99 -25.16 5.59 -8.60
N ASN A 100 -25.51 4.32 -8.39
CA ASN A 100 -25.46 3.65 -7.09
C ASN A 100 -24.15 2.87 -6.87
N SER A 101 -23.17 3.03 -7.77
CA SER A 101 -21.85 2.38 -7.68
C SER A 101 -20.78 3.45 -7.46
N PRO A 102 -20.65 4.00 -6.25
CA PRO A 102 -19.64 5.01 -5.96
C PRO A 102 -18.23 4.43 -6.12
N GLN A 103 -17.39 5.17 -6.83
CA GLN A 103 -16.05 4.72 -7.20
C GLN A 103 -15.18 4.28 -6.00
N PRO A 104 -15.22 4.94 -4.83
CA PRO A 104 -14.47 4.47 -3.66
C PRO A 104 -14.83 3.06 -3.19
N MET A 105 -16.07 2.60 -3.40
CA MET A 105 -16.53 1.27 -2.95
C MET A 105 -16.21 0.15 -3.93
N TYR A 106 -16.02 0.47 -5.22
CA TYR A 106 -15.88 -0.52 -6.28
C TYR A 106 -14.59 -0.32 -7.08
N ASP A 107 -14.40 0.86 -7.68
CA ASP A 107 -13.29 1.13 -8.59
C ASP A 107 -11.96 1.31 -7.89
N TYR A 108 -11.93 1.89 -6.68
CA TYR A 108 -10.68 2.16 -5.95
C TYR A 108 -9.91 0.87 -5.61
N PRO A 109 -10.54 -0.17 -5.05
CA PRO A 109 -9.90 -1.49 -4.91
C PRO A 109 -9.36 -2.05 -6.24
N HIS A 110 -10.07 -1.84 -7.36
CA HIS A 110 -9.58 -2.26 -8.67
C HIS A 110 -8.36 -1.45 -9.12
N GLU A 111 -8.32 -0.14 -8.87
CA GLU A 111 -7.15 0.71 -9.15
C GLU A 111 -5.93 0.25 -8.36
N THR A 112 -6.08 -0.09 -7.07
CA THR A 112 -4.99 -0.68 -6.28
C THR A 112 -4.47 -1.97 -6.92
N THR A 113 -5.38 -2.84 -7.38
CA THR A 113 -4.98 -4.08 -8.06
C THR A 113 -4.26 -3.80 -9.39
N ARG A 114 -4.71 -2.82 -10.17
CA ARG A 114 -4.06 -2.46 -11.44
C ARG A 114 -2.65 -1.93 -11.22
N ALA A 115 -2.46 -1.04 -10.25
CA ALA A 115 -1.13 -0.54 -9.89
C ALA A 115 -0.22 -1.67 -9.40
N ALA A 116 -0.72 -2.57 -8.55
CA ALA A 116 0.05 -3.72 -8.08
C ALA A 116 0.40 -4.71 -9.22
N MET A 117 -0.56 -4.99 -10.12
CA MET A 117 -0.29 -5.79 -11.32
C MET A 117 0.78 -5.13 -12.17
N ASP A 118 0.70 -3.83 -12.42
CA ASP A 118 1.66 -3.12 -13.24
C ASP A 118 3.09 -3.20 -12.66
N LEU A 119 3.25 -3.03 -11.34
CA LEU A 119 4.53 -3.24 -10.66
C LEU A 119 5.04 -4.69 -10.83
N LEU A 120 4.14 -5.67 -10.71
CA LEU A 120 4.48 -7.08 -10.89
C LEU A 120 4.89 -7.39 -12.33
N MET A 121 4.15 -6.92 -13.34
CA MET A 121 4.44 -7.20 -14.74
C MET A 121 5.72 -6.51 -15.22
N ASN A 122 6.06 -5.34 -14.66
CA ASN A 122 7.29 -4.60 -14.96
C ASN A 122 8.46 -4.94 -14.01
N ASN A 123 8.40 -6.08 -13.32
CA ASN A 123 9.48 -6.60 -12.47
C ASN A 123 9.98 -5.66 -11.34
N HIS A 124 9.17 -4.67 -10.95
CA HIS A 124 9.60 -3.60 -10.03
C HIS A 124 10.03 -4.12 -8.67
N LEU A 125 9.33 -5.12 -8.13
CA LEU A 125 9.63 -5.67 -6.81
C LEU A 125 11.00 -6.36 -6.74
N ARG A 126 11.55 -6.76 -7.89
CA ARG A 126 12.88 -7.36 -7.99
C ARG A 126 13.96 -6.34 -8.33
N GLU A 127 13.62 -5.31 -9.09
CA GLU A 127 14.52 -4.19 -9.41
C GLU A 127 14.72 -3.27 -8.20
N TYR A 128 13.69 -3.11 -7.37
CA TYR A 128 13.66 -2.26 -6.17
C TYR A 128 13.29 -3.07 -4.91
N PRO A 129 14.10 -4.08 -4.52
CA PRO A 129 13.73 -5.05 -3.49
C PRO A 129 13.78 -4.50 -2.06
N ASP A 130 14.42 -3.36 -1.82
CA ASP A 130 14.48 -2.73 -0.50
C ASP A 130 13.26 -1.85 -0.20
N CYS A 131 12.43 -1.55 -1.21
CA CYS A 131 11.15 -0.86 -1.02
C CYS A 131 10.12 -1.79 -0.38
N LYS A 132 9.50 -1.35 0.72
CA LYS A 132 8.41 -2.07 1.38
C LYS A 132 7.08 -1.44 0.95
N ILE A 133 6.32 -2.15 0.12
CA ILE A 133 5.12 -1.58 -0.50
C ILE A 133 3.87 -2.05 0.25
N ILE A 134 3.10 -1.10 0.78
CA ILE A 134 1.78 -1.33 1.38
C ILE A 134 0.71 -1.01 0.33
N LEU A 135 -0.21 -1.94 0.11
CA LEU A 135 -1.38 -1.75 -0.74
C LEU A 135 -2.61 -1.49 0.13
N SER A 136 -3.34 -0.41 -0.15
CA SER A 136 -4.61 -0.13 0.54
C SER A 136 -5.65 -1.21 0.31
N HIS A 137 -6.62 -1.28 1.23
CA HIS A 137 -7.88 -2.01 1.06
C HIS A 137 -7.69 -3.50 0.68
N ALA A 138 -6.86 -4.20 1.44
CA ALA A 138 -6.47 -5.60 1.28
C ALA A 138 -5.78 -5.93 -0.05
N GLY A 139 -5.15 -4.93 -0.69
CA GLY A 139 -4.63 -5.08 -2.07
C GLY A 139 -5.74 -5.04 -3.13
N GLY A 140 -6.93 -4.62 -2.73
CA GLY A 140 -8.15 -4.67 -3.52
C GLY A 140 -8.52 -6.08 -3.95
N THR A 141 -8.51 -6.33 -5.25
CA THR A 141 -8.80 -7.63 -5.85
C THR A 141 -7.56 -8.46 -6.19
N LEU A 142 -6.36 -8.00 -5.85
CA LEU A 142 -5.10 -8.68 -6.14
C LEU A 142 -5.08 -10.15 -5.64
N PRO A 143 -5.41 -10.45 -4.37
CA PRO A 143 -5.34 -11.83 -3.87
C PRO A 143 -6.25 -12.80 -4.64
N CYS A 144 -7.35 -12.31 -5.20
CA CYS A 144 -8.28 -13.10 -5.99
C CYS A 144 -7.83 -13.28 -7.44
N LEU A 145 -7.15 -12.28 -8.02
CA LEU A 145 -6.83 -12.25 -9.45
C LEU A 145 -5.44 -12.77 -9.81
N ILE A 146 -4.48 -12.72 -8.88
CA ILE A 146 -3.08 -13.06 -9.19
C ILE A 146 -2.93 -14.49 -9.73
N TYR A 147 -3.62 -15.47 -9.16
CA TYR A 147 -3.55 -16.85 -9.63
C TYR A 147 -4.10 -17.00 -11.05
N ARG A 148 -5.14 -16.24 -11.41
CA ARG A 148 -5.67 -16.22 -12.77
C ARG A 148 -4.63 -15.71 -13.75
N VAL A 149 -3.96 -14.61 -13.42
CA VAL A 149 -2.94 -14.01 -14.28
C VAL A 149 -1.74 -14.96 -14.40
N ALA A 150 -1.16 -15.37 -13.28
CA ALA A 150 0.04 -16.22 -13.25
C ALA A 150 -0.16 -17.57 -13.93
N SER A 151 -1.34 -18.19 -13.81
CA SER A 151 -1.63 -19.50 -14.41
C SER A 151 -1.93 -19.43 -15.91
N ILE A 152 -2.43 -18.30 -16.40
CA ILE A 152 -2.77 -18.16 -17.83
C ILE A 152 -1.58 -17.61 -18.62
N LEU A 153 -0.77 -16.73 -18.04
CA LEU A 153 0.28 -15.99 -18.74
C LEU A 153 1.26 -16.91 -19.48
N GLU A 154 1.67 -18.03 -18.87
CA GLU A 154 2.56 -19.05 -19.45
C GLU A 154 1.99 -19.72 -20.71
N HIS A 155 0.68 -19.61 -20.93
CA HIS A 155 -0.03 -20.15 -22.08
C HIS A 155 -0.37 -19.08 -23.13
N THR A 156 0.21 -17.88 -23.02
CA THR A 156 0.02 -16.78 -23.97
C THR A 156 1.33 -16.39 -24.65
N PRO A 157 1.28 -15.62 -25.75
CA PRO A 157 2.49 -15.03 -26.34
C PRO A 157 3.15 -13.93 -25.50
N MET A 158 2.51 -13.48 -24.41
CA MET A 158 3.06 -12.45 -23.54
C MET A 158 4.15 -13.02 -22.64
N THR A 159 5.22 -12.25 -22.40
CA THR A 159 6.27 -12.60 -21.45
C THR A 159 6.56 -11.43 -20.54
N VAL A 160 6.78 -11.73 -19.26
CA VAL A 160 7.15 -10.76 -18.22
C VAL A 160 8.48 -11.12 -17.55
N GLY A 161 9.24 -12.04 -18.16
CA GLY A 161 10.55 -12.47 -17.66
C GLY A 161 10.53 -13.20 -16.31
N LYS A 162 9.38 -13.75 -15.90
CA LYS A 162 9.19 -14.48 -14.64
C LYS A 162 8.35 -15.74 -14.84
N SER A 163 8.64 -16.77 -14.05
CA SER A 163 7.76 -17.94 -13.92
C SER A 163 6.48 -17.59 -13.17
N ARG A 164 5.48 -18.47 -13.26
CA ARG A 164 4.27 -18.39 -12.42
C ARG A 164 4.59 -18.32 -10.93
N GLU A 165 5.48 -19.17 -10.44
CA GLU A 165 5.86 -19.23 -9.03
C GLU A 165 6.56 -17.95 -8.59
N GLU A 166 7.44 -17.41 -9.44
CA GLU A 166 8.11 -16.13 -9.21
C GLU A 166 7.13 -14.97 -9.11
N LEU A 167 6.16 -14.90 -10.01
CA LEU A 167 5.13 -13.86 -10.01
C LEU A 167 4.23 -13.95 -8.77
N LEU A 168 3.85 -15.17 -8.37
CA LEU A 168 3.08 -15.40 -7.16
C LEU A 168 3.89 -14.99 -5.93
N GLU A 169 5.14 -15.42 -5.83
CA GLU A 169 6.01 -15.10 -4.70
C GLU A 169 6.20 -13.59 -4.53
N ASP A 170 6.50 -12.88 -5.63
CA ASP A 170 6.60 -11.41 -5.62
C ASP A 170 5.30 -10.79 -5.10
N ALA A 171 4.14 -11.24 -5.57
CA ALA A 171 2.84 -10.71 -5.15
C ALA A 171 2.53 -10.94 -3.66
N ARG A 172 3.07 -12.00 -3.05
CA ARG A 172 2.91 -12.27 -1.60
C ARG A 172 3.76 -11.32 -0.74
N THR A 173 4.76 -10.65 -1.30
CA THR A 173 5.66 -9.74 -0.57
C THR A 173 5.08 -8.35 -0.32
N PHE A 174 4.00 -7.97 -1.00
CA PHE A 174 3.27 -6.76 -0.63
C PHE A 174 2.79 -6.83 0.81
N TYR A 175 2.67 -5.68 1.43
CA TYR A 175 1.96 -5.49 2.68
C TYR A 175 0.52 -5.10 2.37
N PHE A 176 -0.45 -5.60 3.14
CA PHE A 176 -1.88 -5.45 2.87
C PHE A 176 -2.56 -4.74 4.04
N ASP A 177 -2.95 -3.48 3.82
CA ASP A 177 -3.73 -2.70 4.78
C ASP A 177 -5.20 -3.14 4.77
N LEU A 178 -5.76 -3.51 5.92
CA LEU A 178 -7.13 -4.03 6.03
C LEU A 178 -8.23 -2.96 6.04
N ALA A 179 -7.88 -1.69 5.86
CA ALA A 179 -8.87 -0.62 5.83
C ALA A 179 -10.04 -0.97 4.88
N LEU A 180 -11.25 -0.84 5.42
CA LEU A 180 -12.50 -1.15 4.72
C LEU A 180 -12.65 -2.59 4.17
N SER A 181 -11.80 -3.54 4.57
CA SER A 181 -11.69 -4.83 3.89
C SER A 181 -11.68 -6.06 4.82
N ALA A 182 -11.79 -5.88 6.14
CA ALA A 182 -11.69 -6.97 7.13
C ALA A 182 -12.95 -7.87 7.26
N ASN A 183 -13.55 -8.28 6.13
CA ASN A 183 -14.63 -9.27 6.11
C ASN A 183 -14.06 -10.71 6.11
N PRO A 184 -14.82 -11.73 6.52
CA PRO A 184 -14.29 -13.10 6.68
C PRO A 184 -13.70 -13.72 5.42
N ILE A 185 -14.25 -13.41 4.23
CA ILE A 185 -13.78 -13.96 2.95
C ILE A 185 -12.42 -13.35 2.61
N THR A 186 -12.29 -12.03 2.72
CA THR A 186 -11.02 -11.33 2.47
C THR A 186 -9.95 -11.73 3.48
N LEU A 187 -10.31 -11.87 4.76
CA LEU A 187 -9.36 -12.32 5.80
C LEU A 187 -8.87 -13.74 5.51
N GLN A 188 -9.75 -14.67 5.17
CA GLN A 188 -9.35 -16.04 4.80
C GLN A 188 -8.39 -16.05 3.60
N ALA A 189 -8.72 -15.26 2.57
CA ALA A 189 -7.89 -15.16 1.37
C ALA A 189 -6.50 -14.59 1.70
N LEU A 190 -6.44 -13.48 2.46
CA LEU A 190 -5.17 -12.84 2.82
C LEU A 190 -4.33 -13.70 3.77
N LEU A 191 -4.91 -14.34 4.77
CA LEU A 191 -4.16 -15.23 5.68
C LEU A 191 -3.54 -16.42 4.94
N SER A 192 -4.16 -16.88 3.86
CA SER A 192 -3.63 -17.93 2.99
C SER A 192 -2.59 -17.41 1.98
N PHE A 193 -2.72 -16.14 1.58
CA PHE A 193 -1.97 -15.55 0.48
C PHE A 193 -0.79 -14.67 0.91
N ALA A 194 -0.93 -13.77 1.87
CA ALA A 194 0.15 -12.88 2.26
C ALA A 194 1.33 -13.66 2.89
N LYS A 195 2.52 -13.06 2.90
CA LYS A 195 3.61 -13.56 3.75
C LYS A 195 3.26 -13.34 5.23
N PRO A 196 3.77 -14.19 6.15
CA PRO A 196 3.63 -13.94 7.59
C PRO A 196 4.14 -12.55 7.96
N GLY A 197 3.35 -11.77 8.70
CA GLY A 197 3.68 -10.39 9.09
C GLY A 197 3.37 -9.31 8.04
N HIS A 198 2.72 -9.64 6.92
CA HIS A 198 2.43 -8.69 5.84
C HIS A 198 0.98 -8.20 5.79
N ILE A 199 0.19 -8.40 6.84
CA ILE A 199 -1.18 -7.89 6.93
C ILE A 199 -1.21 -6.83 8.04
N LEU A 200 -1.76 -5.66 7.75
CA LEU A 200 -1.83 -4.53 8.68
C LEU A 200 -3.27 -4.17 8.99
N PHE A 201 -3.53 -3.78 10.23
CA PHE A 201 -4.74 -3.06 10.57
C PHE A 201 -4.74 -1.63 9.98
N GLY A 202 -5.91 -1.18 9.54
CA GLY A 202 -6.15 0.20 9.14
C GLY A 202 -7.65 0.50 9.06
N THR A 203 -8.01 1.78 9.04
CA THR A 203 -9.41 2.24 9.16
C THR A 203 -9.90 3.10 8.01
N ASP A 204 -9.00 3.79 7.30
CA ASP A 204 -9.33 4.84 6.32
C ASP A 204 -10.10 6.03 6.92
N TYR A 205 -9.97 6.28 8.22
CA TYR A 205 -10.47 7.51 8.83
C TYR A 205 -9.66 8.73 8.33
N PRO A 206 -10.29 9.88 8.01
CA PRO A 206 -11.72 10.20 8.14
C PRO A 206 -12.55 10.01 6.86
N ASN A 207 -11.98 9.41 5.80
CA ASN A 207 -12.67 9.27 4.51
C ASN A 207 -13.80 8.23 4.60
N ALA A 208 -13.58 7.17 5.36
CA ALA A 208 -14.57 6.14 5.63
C ALA A 208 -15.62 6.59 6.66
N PRO A 209 -16.91 6.23 6.45
CA PRO A 209 -17.94 6.51 7.44
C PRO A 209 -17.71 5.66 8.70
N THR A 210 -17.70 6.31 9.87
CA THR A 210 -17.44 5.68 11.18
C THR A 210 -18.24 4.40 11.45
N PRO A 211 -19.54 4.29 11.11
CA PRO A 211 -20.27 3.01 11.28
C PRO A 211 -19.68 1.85 10.47
N GLY A 212 -19.19 2.11 9.27
CA GLY A 212 -18.54 1.10 8.41
C GLY A 212 -17.19 0.67 8.97
N ILE A 213 -16.41 1.62 9.49
CA ILE A 213 -15.15 1.33 10.20
C ILE A 213 -15.42 0.38 11.37
N HIS A 214 -16.34 0.74 12.28
CA HIS A 214 -16.67 -0.10 13.43
C HIS A 214 -17.16 -1.49 13.04
N TYR A 215 -18.00 -1.60 12.01
CA TYR A 215 -18.48 -2.89 11.53
C TYR A 215 -17.33 -3.81 11.11
N LEU A 216 -16.36 -3.29 10.37
CA LEU A 216 -15.24 -4.08 9.86
C LEU A 216 -14.18 -4.34 10.93
N THR A 217 -13.93 -3.40 11.84
CA THR A 217 -13.08 -3.64 13.01
C THR A 217 -13.66 -4.76 13.89
N GLN A 218 -14.96 -4.74 14.18
CA GLN A 218 -15.62 -5.83 14.91
C GLN A 218 -15.59 -7.17 14.15
N SER A 219 -15.63 -7.13 12.83
CA SER A 219 -15.48 -8.34 11.99
C SER A 219 -14.08 -8.93 12.14
N LEU A 220 -13.02 -8.11 12.17
CA LEU A 220 -11.66 -8.55 12.46
C LEU A 220 -11.57 -9.17 13.87
N GLU A 221 -12.08 -8.46 14.89
CA GLU A 221 -12.07 -8.91 16.30
C GLU A 221 -12.74 -10.27 16.50
N LYS A 222 -13.84 -10.54 15.79
CA LYS A 222 -14.62 -11.79 15.89
C LYS A 222 -14.13 -12.91 14.98
N TYR A 223 -13.23 -12.62 14.04
CA TYR A 223 -12.72 -13.63 13.13
C TYR A 223 -11.91 -14.68 13.90
N ASP A 224 -12.19 -15.95 13.66
CA ASP A 224 -11.52 -17.07 14.33
C ASP A 224 -10.08 -17.22 13.82
N MET A 225 -9.11 -16.83 14.65
CA MET A 225 -7.68 -16.94 14.40
C MET A 225 -6.91 -16.98 15.71
N GLU A 226 -5.69 -17.52 15.68
CA GLU A 226 -4.76 -17.50 16.80
C GLU A 226 -4.48 -16.06 17.26
N GLU A 227 -4.34 -15.86 18.57
CA GLU A 227 -4.14 -14.53 19.14
C GLU A 227 -2.82 -13.89 18.64
N ASP A 228 -1.77 -14.68 18.49
CA ASP A 228 -0.51 -14.21 17.91
C ASP A 228 -0.68 -13.67 16.48
N THR A 229 -1.56 -14.29 15.69
CA THR A 229 -1.88 -13.82 14.33
C THR A 229 -2.66 -12.49 14.39
N ARG A 230 -3.59 -12.38 15.34
CA ARG A 230 -4.34 -11.14 15.58
C ARG A 230 -3.40 -10.01 15.98
N GLN A 231 -2.51 -10.22 16.94
CA GLN A 231 -1.54 -9.22 17.39
C GLN A 231 -0.53 -8.86 16.29
N ALA A 232 -0.13 -9.82 15.46
CA ALA A 232 0.68 -9.54 14.28
C ALA A 232 0.00 -8.57 13.31
N ILE A 233 -1.32 -8.65 13.14
CA ILE A 233 -2.11 -7.75 12.30
C ILE A 233 -2.29 -6.37 12.93
N TYR A 234 -2.67 -6.30 14.21
CA TYR A 234 -2.93 -5.04 14.89
C TYR A 234 -1.66 -4.21 15.09
N THR A 235 -0.55 -4.86 15.43
CA THR A 235 0.65 -4.17 15.92
C THR A 235 1.93 -4.69 15.27
N GLY A 236 2.08 -6.00 15.14
CA GLY A 236 3.38 -6.62 14.77
C GLY A 236 3.91 -6.19 13.40
N ALA A 237 3.07 -6.19 12.37
CA ALA A 237 3.46 -5.76 11.03
C ALA A 237 3.91 -4.27 11.01
N ALA A 238 3.21 -3.41 11.75
CA ALA A 238 3.57 -2.00 11.86
C ALA A 238 4.92 -1.81 12.58
N LEU A 239 5.18 -2.56 13.66
CA LEU A 239 6.47 -2.50 14.37
C LEU A 239 7.65 -2.97 13.50
N GLN A 240 7.42 -3.93 12.59
CA GLN A 240 8.43 -4.37 11.62
C GLN A 240 8.71 -3.30 10.55
N LEU A 241 7.67 -2.60 10.08
CA LEU A 241 7.81 -1.54 9.08
C LEU A 241 8.40 -0.25 9.66
N PHE A 242 8.07 0.08 10.91
CA PHE A 242 8.43 1.34 11.56
C PHE A 242 9.19 1.10 12.87
N PRO A 243 10.49 0.75 12.81
CA PRO A 243 11.27 0.38 13.99
C PRO A 243 11.31 1.44 15.10
N ARG A 244 11.06 2.72 14.80
CA ARG A 244 10.99 3.78 15.83
C ARG A 244 9.90 3.52 16.88
N LEU A 245 8.81 2.85 16.48
CA LEU A 245 7.66 2.58 17.34
C LEU A 245 7.97 1.50 18.40
N THR A 246 8.99 0.66 18.17
CA THR A 246 9.43 -0.36 19.14
C THR A 246 9.96 0.20 20.46
N ARG A 247 10.20 1.52 20.52
CA ARG A 247 10.55 2.22 21.76
C ARG A 247 9.34 2.49 22.66
N PHE A 248 8.14 2.44 22.10
CA PHE A 248 6.89 2.81 22.76
C PHE A 248 5.93 1.63 22.91
N TYR A 249 6.02 0.65 22.01
CA TYR A 249 5.12 -0.50 21.95
C TYR A 249 5.91 -1.80 21.80
N SER A 250 5.42 -2.84 22.46
CA SER A 250 5.86 -4.23 22.30
C SER A 250 4.70 -5.12 21.83
N LEU A 251 5.01 -6.35 21.43
CA LEU A 251 3.98 -7.35 21.11
C LEU A 251 3.27 -7.90 22.35
N GLU A 252 3.76 -7.55 23.55
CA GLU A 252 3.23 -8.02 24.84
C GLU A 252 2.28 -7.01 25.50
N ASP A 253 2.16 -5.79 24.94
CA ASP A 253 1.25 -4.72 25.39
C ASP A 253 -0.15 -4.86 24.77
#